data_AF-A0A2N5AN85-F1
#
_entry.id   AF-A0A2N5AN85-F1
#
_cell.length_a   1.000
_cell.length_b   1.000
_cell.length_c   1.000
_cell.angle_alpha   90.00
_cell.angle_beta   90.00
_cell.angle_gamma   90.00
#
_symmetry.space_group_name_H-M   'P 1'
#
loop_
_entity.id
_entity.type
_entity.pdbx_description
1 polymer ?
#
loop_
_entity_poly.entity_id
_entity_poly.type
_entity_poly.pdbx_seq_one_letter_code
_entity_poly.pdbx_strand_id
1 'polypeptide(L)' 'MHYPVNVFVGKIRDYAGSRPSAIGKIQVDGELQLGDLGLDGDEQAEKKIHGGPDRALCHYPREHYADWMREFPQQA' A
#
# COMPACT_ATOMS: atom_id res chain seq x y z
N MET A 1 -21.86 -11.30 -0.52
CA MET A 1 -20.77 -11.28 0.49
C MET A 1 -20.30 -9.84 0.64
N HIS A 2 -19.94 -9.43 1.84
CA HIS A 2 -19.47 -8.07 2.13
C HIS A 2 -18.22 -8.19 2.99
N TYR A 3 -17.14 -7.54 2.56
CA TYR A 3 -15.83 -7.58 3.22
C TYR A 3 -15.44 -6.16 3.60
N PRO A 4 -15.47 -5.81 4.89
CA PRO A 4 -14.92 -4.55 5.35
C PRO A 4 -13.43 -4.47 4.98
N VAL A 5 -12.97 -3.30 4.55
CA VAL A 5 -11.58 -3.05 4.18
C VAL A 5 -11.06 -1.82 4.91
N ASN A 6 -9.77 -1.83 5.24
CA ASN A 6 -9.04 -0.62 5.59
C ASN A 6 -8.35 -0.11 4.32
N VAL A 7 -8.38 1.20 4.10
CA VAL A 7 -7.74 1.83 2.94
C VAL A 7 -6.52 2.60 3.39
N PHE A 8 -5.45 2.52 2.60
CA PHE A 8 -4.19 3.18 2.89
C PHE A 8 -3.68 3.90 1.64
N VAL A 9 -3.20 5.13 1.81
CA VAL A 9 -2.55 5.92 0.75
C VAL A 9 -1.21 6.46 1.23
N GLY A 10 -0.29 6.75 0.33
CA GLY A 10 1.02 7.28 0.69
C GLY A 10 1.72 8.01 -0.44
N LYS A 11 2.56 8.97 -0.05
CA LYS A 11 3.40 9.75 -0.96
C LYS A 11 4.79 9.15 -1.07
N ILE A 12 5.48 9.41 -2.18
CA ILE A 12 6.88 9.03 -2.33
C ILE A 12 7.73 9.82 -1.31
N ARG A 13 8.59 9.10 -0.58
CA ARG A 13 9.54 9.64 0.40
C ARG A 13 10.90 9.00 0.23
N ASP A 14 11.95 9.69 0.68
CA ASP A 14 13.30 9.14 0.76
C ASP A 14 13.44 8.20 1.96
N TYR A 15 14.16 7.10 1.79
CA TYR A 15 14.48 6.14 2.85
C TYR A 15 15.99 5.89 2.86
N ALA A 16 16.60 5.96 4.04
CA ALA A 16 18.03 5.70 4.20
C ALA A 16 18.39 4.29 3.71
N GLY A 17 19.38 4.19 2.82
CA GLY A 17 19.82 2.91 2.26
C GLY A 17 18.91 2.31 1.17
N SER A 18 17.90 3.04 0.69
CA SER A 18 16.98 2.59 -0.36
C SER A 18 16.70 3.69 -1.39
N ARG A 19 15.99 3.33 -2.46
CA ARG A 19 15.44 4.30 -3.42
C ARG A 19 14.19 4.98 -2.85
N PRO A 20 13.81 6.17 -3.36
CA PRO A 20 12.56 6.82 -2.99
C PRO A 20 11.37 5.89 -3.23
N SER A 21 10.45 5.82 -2.27
CA SER A 21 9.32 4.88 -2.29
C SER A 21 8.08 5.45 -1.63
N ALA A 22 6.91 4.94 -2.01
CA ALA A 22 5.63 5.24 -1.36
C ALA A 22 5.13 4.07 -0.48
N ILE A 23 6.06 3.23 0.01
CA ILE A 23 5.74 2.01 0.78
C ILE A 23 5.11 2.31 2.15
N GLY A 24 5.51 3.41 2.79
CA GLY A 24 4.96 3.86 4.08
C GLY A 24 3.60 4.54 3.92
N LYS A 25 2.57 3.76 3.56
CA LYS A 25 1.18 4.25 3.43
C LYS A 25 0.52 4.42 4.80
N ILE A 26 -0.36 5.41 4.91
CA ILE A 26 -1.11 5.74 6.12
C ILE A 26 -2.59 5.41 5.92
N GLN A 27 -3.26 4.97 6.98
CA GLN A 27 -4.70 4.69 6.93
C GLN A 27 -5.46 6.00 6.69
N VAL A 28 -6.51 5.90 5.90
CA VAL A 28 -7.45 7.00 5.63
C VAL A 28 -8.85 6.59 6.03
N ASP A 29 -9.58 7.55 6.58
CA ASP A 29 -11.00 7.41 6.90
C ASP A 29 -11.83 8.29 5.97
N GLY A 30 -13.08 7.90 5.73
CA GLY A 30 -13.98 8.61 4.84
C GLY A 30 -13.90 8.15 3.38
N GLU A 31 -14.55 8.92 2.50
CA GLU A 31 -14.65 8.59 1.08
C GLU A 31 -13.43 9.08 0.29
N LEU A 32 -13.03 8.31 -0.72
CA LEU A 32 -11.95 8.63 -1.64
C LEU A 32 -12.39 8.40 -3.08
N GLN A 33 -11.81 9.17 -3.99
CA GLN A 33 -11.97 8.94 -5.42
C GLN A 33 -11.01 7.85 -5.89
N LEU A 34 -11.53 6.88 -6.63
CA LEU A 34 -10.76 5.85 -7.32
C LEU A 34 -10.82 6.12 -8.82
N GLY A 35 -9.66 6.38 -9.44
CA GLY A 35 -9.52 6.49 -10.89
C GLY A 35 -8.77 5.30 -11.47
N ASP A 36 -8.58 5.33 -12.80
CA ASP A 36 -7.91 4.24 -13.55
C ASP A 36 -6.48 3.96 -13.09
N LEU A 37 -5.83 4.90 -12.40
CA LEU A 37 -4.43 4.79 -11.96
C LEU A 37 -4.28 4.64 -10.45
N GLY A 38 -5.38 4.54 -9.70
CA GLY A 38 -5.38 4.35 -8.25
C GLY A 38 -6.22 5.36 -7.48
N LEU A 39 -6.06 5.34 -6.15
CA LEU A 39 -6.76 6.23 -5.23
C LEU A 39 -6.15 7.63 -5.25
N ASP A 40 -7.00 8.64 -5.14
CA ASP A 40 -6.52 10.01 -4.94
C ASP A 40 -5.66 10.11 -3.66
N GLY A 41 -4.57 10.86 -3.75
CA GLY A 41 -3.56 10.96 -2.70
C GLY A 41 -2.53 9.83 -2.65
N ASP A 42 -2.76 8.67 -3.27
CA ASP A 42 -1.78 7.57 -3.32
C ASP A 42 -0.77 7.73 -4.46
N GLU A 43 0.47 7.31 -4.21
CA GLU A 43 1.54 7.35 -5.19
C GLU A 43 2.26 6.02 -5.32
N GLN A 44 2.92 5.89 -6.48
CA GLN A 44 3.75 4.77 -6.87
C GLN A 44 5.03 5.31 -7.49
N ALA A 45 6.19 4.87 -7.00
CA ALA A 45 7.49 5.42 -7.39
C ALA A 45 7.90 5.03 -8.82
N GLU A 46 8.08 3.73 -9.09
CA GLU A 46 8.50 3.26 -10.42
C GLU A 46 7.32 2.89 -11.31
N LYS A 47 6.58 3.90 -11.80
CA LYS A 47 5.32 3.70 -12.56
C LYS A 47 5.45 2.82 -13.81
N LYS A 48 6.64 2.71 -14.42
CA LYS A 48 6.88 1.81 -15.57
C LYS A 48 6.78 0.33 -15.19
N ILE A 49 7.12 -0.02 -13.96
CA ILE A 49 7.18 -1.40 -13.46
C ILE A 49 5.97 -1.66 -12.55
N HIS A 50 5.67 -0.73 -11.66
CA HIS A 50 4.67 -0.90 -10.61
C HIS A 50 3.35 -0.18 -10.90
N GLY A 51 3.30 0.71 -11.88
CA GLY A 51 2.10 1.48 -12.21
C GLY A 51 1.32 0.99 -13.42
N GLY A 52 0.30 1.78 -13.76
CA GLY A 52 -0.68 1.46 -14.80
C GLY A 52 -1.98 0.90 -14.23
N PRO A 53 -3.03 0.79 -15.08
CA PRO A 53 -4.36 0.39 -14.63
C PRO A 53 -4.40 -1.01 -14.03
N ASP A 54 -3.58 -1.93 -14.53
CA ASP A 54 -3.48 -3.30 -14.00
C ASP A 54 -2.88 -3.37 -12.58
N ARG A 55 -2.34 -2.26 -12.07
CA ARG A 55 -1.68 -2.13 -10.75
C ARG A 55 -2.17 -0.89 -9.99
N ALA A 56 -3.40 -0.46 -10.27
CA ALA A 56 -4.02 0.70 -9.63
C ALA A 56 -4.20 0.52 -8.11
N LEU A 57 -4.45 -0.73 -7.66
CA LEU A 57 -4.64 -1.09 -6.26
C LEU A 57 -3.78 -2.30 -5.89
N CYS A 58 -3.29 -2.31 -4.65
CA CYS A 58 -2.61 -3.44 -4.04
C CYS A 58 -3.45 -3.95 -2.86
N HIS A 59 -3.61 -5.26 -2.75
CA HIS A 59 -4.36 -5.89 -1.66
C HIS A 59 -3.47 -6.85 -0.90
N TYR A 60 -3.56 -6.80 0.43
CA TYR A 60 -2.81 -7.66 1.32
C TYR A 60 -3.71 -8.21 2.45
N PRO A 61 -3.93 -9.54 2.52
CA PRO A 61 -4.72 -10.14 3.60
C PRO A 61 -4.07 -9.93 4.97
N ARG A 62 -4.86 -9.50 5.96
CA ARG A 62 -4.36 -9.22 7.32
C ARG A 62 -3.88 -10.49 8.03
N GLU A 63 -4.46 -11.64 7.69
CA GLU A 63 -4.17 -12.94 8.27
C GLU A 63 -2.68 -13.30 8.13
N HIS A 64 -2.03 -12.88 7.03
CA HIS A 64 -0.61 -13.13 6.80
C HIS A 64 0.31 -12.44 7.81
N TYR A 65 -0.13 -11.35 8.46
CA TYR A 65 0.68 -10.75 9.53
C TYR A 65 0.91 -11.72 10.68
N ALA A 66 -0.04 -12.61 11.00
CA ALA A 66 0.15 -13.61 12.05
C ALA A 66 1.25 -14.63 11.69
N ASP A 67 1.43 -14.94 10.41
CA ASP A 67 2.50 -15.82 9.93
C ASP A 67 3.85 -15.11 9.97
N TRP A 68 3.93 -13.86 9.50
CA TRP A 68 5.16 -13.08 9.58
C TRP A 68 5.63 -12.82 11.00
N MET A 69 4.71 -12.49 11.93
CA MET A 69 5.06 -12.33 13.34
C MET A 69 5.60 -13.62 13.97
N ARG A 70 5.18 -14.79 13.46
CA ARG A 70 5.69 -16.09 13.89
C ARG A 70 7.07 -16.39 13.31
N GLU A 71 7.30 -16.05 12.04
CA GLU A 71 8.56 -16.29 11.35
C GLU A 71 9.66 -15.31 11.79
N PHE A 72 9.28 -14.05 12.05
CA PHE A 72 10.18 -12.93 12.38
C PHE A 72 9.73 -12.21 13.66
N PRO A 73 9.75 -12.89 14.83
CA PRO A 73 9.19 -12.33 16.06
C PRO A 73 9.95 -11.12 16.59
N GLN A 74 11.19 -10.87 16.17
CA GLN A 74 11.95 -9.67 16.56
C GLN A 74 11.58 -8.43 15.72
N GLN A 75 10.86 -8.62 14.62
CA GLN A 75 10.41 -7.57 13.68
C GLN A 75 8.89 -7.35 13.75
N ALA A 76 8.21 -8.12 14.60
CA ALA A 76 6.77 -8.07 14.85
C ALA A 76 6.34 -6.78 15.57
#